data_AF-A0A7X5L1Q6-F1
#
_entry.id   AF-A0A7X5L1Q6-F1
#
_cell.length_a   1.000
_cell.length_b   1.000
_cell.length_c   1.000
_cell.angle_alpha   90.00
_cell.angle_beta   90.00
_cell.angle_gamma   90.00
#
_symmetry.space_group_name_H-M   'P 1'
#
loop_
_entity.id
_entity.type
_entity.pdbx_description
1 polymer ?
#
loop_
_entity_poly.entity_id
_entity_poly.type
_entity_poly.pdbx_seq_one_letter_code
_entity_poly.pdbx_strand_id
1 'polypeptide(L)'
;MGINGIGAAGYPVMGYGNTRQARKNEAETAFSDILNNTAAAASHTSIVYLKTDDMLYSGGNGTGLSFYIKYAPNSTDEDPTVVAKGVDENGKEFEQTIHINDINPQHASVVEMHALEAYLDVDKNGGLSSLPMETGMMGLHDRADFMGLFEKQISDMTLLKQQKTAAYYRQSMQAFWDFMDRK
;
A
#
# COMPACT_ATOMS: atom_id res chain seq x y z
N MET A 1 -61.04 29.92 50.82
CA MET A 1 -62.48 29.60 50.79
C MET A 1 -63.20 30.71 50.07
N GLY A 2 -63.82 30.35 48.95
CA GLY A 2 -64.47 31.19 47.95
C GLY A 2 -64.78 30.25 46.79
N ILE A 3 -66.02 30.25 46.35
CA ILE A 3 -66.76 29.09 45.81
C ILE A 3 -66.91 29.22 44.29
N ASN A 4 -67.09 28.08 43.62
CA ASN A 4 -67.69 27.88 42.29
C ASN A 4 -66.78 28.18 41.07
N GLY A 5 -66.77 27.38 40.00
CA GLY A 5 -67.70 26.33 39.62
C GLY A 5 -67.13 25.35 38.61
N ILE A 6 -67.84 24.23 38.51
CA ILE A 6 -67.66 23.15 37.54
C ILE A 6 -68.10 23.65 36.18
N GLY A 7 -67.29 23.40 35.13
CA GLY A 7 -67.63 23.79 33.76
C GLY A 7 -66.85 23.00 32.72
N ALA A 8 -67.51 21.95 32.22
CA ALA A 8 -67.47 21.39 30.87
C ALA A 8 -66.14 20.88 30.28
N ALA A 9 -66.18 19.58 30.00
CA ALA A 9 -65.33 18.87 29.05
C ALA A 9 -65.40 19.49 27.64
N GLY A 10 -64.25 19.55 26.96
CA GLY A 10 -64.21 19.87 25.54
C GLY A 10 -62.78 20.10 25.02
N TYR A 11 -62.23 19.05 24.38
CA TYR A 11 -61.26 19.04 23.26
C TYR A 11 -59.93 19.85 23.37
N PRO A 12 -58.76 19.20 23.15
CA PRO A 12 -57.49 19.91 23.13
C PRO A 12 -57.38 20.84 21.92
N VAL A 13 -57.13 22.12 22.19
CA VAL A 13 -56.71 23.11 21.20
C VAL A 13 -55.31 22.72 20.72
N MET A 14 -55.20 22.53 19.41
CA MET A 14 -53.96 22.31 18.67
C MET A 14 -53.02 23.52 18.85
N GLY A 15 -52.16 23.45 19.87
CA GLY A 15 -51.02 24.34 20.01
C GLY A 15 -49.90 23.84 19.12
N TYR A 16 -49.59 24.61 18.07
CA TYR A 16 -48.34 24.51 17.32
C TYR A 16 -47.16 24.68 18.30
N GLY A 17 -46.66 23.57 18.83
CA GLY A 17 -45.36 23.53 19.46
C GLY A 17 -44.30 23.67 18.37
N ASN A 18 -43.68 24.85 18.28
CA ASN A 18 -42.42 25.02 17.57
C ASN A 18 -41.36 24.13 18.25
N THR A 19 -41.26 22.86 17.86
CA THR A 19 -40.04 22.08 18.05
C THR A 19 -38.99 22.57 17.05
N ARG A 20 -38.48 23.78 17.29
CA ARG A 20 -37.13 24.16 16.85
C ARG A 20 -36.16 23.76 17.96
N GLN A 21 -36.06 22.46 18.21
CA GLN A 21 -34.96 21.92 18.99
C GLN A 21 -34.24 20.86 18.16
N ALA A 22 -32.95 21.13 17.95
CA ALA A 22 -31.91 20.20 17.55
C ALA A 22 -32.13 19.46 16.21
N ARG A 23 -32.17 20.19 15.10
CA ARG A 23 -31.56 19.72 13.85
C ARG A 23 -30.31 20.53 13.54
N LYS A 24 -29.46 20.60 14.55
CA LYS A 24 -28.09 21.08 14.44
C LYS A 24 -27.25 19.89 14.84
N ASN A 25 -26.27 19.55 14.01
CA ASN A 25 -25.10 18.75 14.37
C ASN A 25 -25.23 17.22 14.23
N GLU A 26 -25.57 16.72 13.05
CA GLU A 26 -25.14 15.35 12.64
C GLU A 26 -24.05 15.44 11.56
N ALA A 27 -24.25 16.30 10.56
CA ALA A 27 -23.23 16.58 9.54
C ALA A 27 -22.06 17.41 10.09
N GLU A 28 -22.34 18.36 10.99
CA GLU A 28 -21.28 19.18 11.62
C GLU A 28 -20.45 18.36 12.62
N THR A 29 -21.07 17.45 13.39
CA THR A 29 -20.33 16.49 14.23
C THR A 29 -19.54 15.51 13.39
N ALA A 30 -20.12 14.94 12.33
CA ALA A 30 -19.38 14.04 11.43
C ALA A 30 -18.17 14.74 10.79
N PHE A 31 -18.31 16.00 10.38
CA PHE A 31 -17.20 16.78 9.84
C PHE A 31 -16.15 17.13 10.90
N SER A 32 -16.58 17.52 12.10
CA SER A 32 -15.67 17.74 13.24
C SER A 32 -14.95 16.48 13.67
N ASP A 33 -15.60 15.31 13.62
CA ASP A 33 -15.00 14.02 13.94
C ASP A 33 -13.97 13.60 12.87
N ILE A 34 -14.23 13.90 11.60
CA ILE A 34 -13.25 13.73 10.51
C ILE A 34 -12.06 14.66 10.72
N LEU A 35 -12.29 15.93 11.06
CA LEU A 35 -11.22 16.90 11.34
C LEU A 35 -10.40 16.54 12.58
N ASN A 36 -11.04 16.05 13.63
CA ASN A 36 -10.37 15.62 14.86
C ASN A 36 -9.55 14.34 14.62
N ASN A 37 -10.05 13.38 13.85
CA ASN A 37 -9.27 12.19 13.46
C ASN A 37 -8.08 12.53 12.55
N THR A 38 -8.25 13.47 11.62
CA THR A 38 -7.15 13.92 10.75
C THR A 38 -6.12 14.78 11.48
N ALA A 39 -6.54 15.56 12.48
CA ALA A 39 -5.62 16.27 13.37
C ALA A 39 -4.92 15.34 14.39
N ALA A 40 -5.56 14.24 14.77
CA ALA A 40 -4.97 13.18 15.59
C ALA A 40 -4.09 12.20 14.79
N ALA A 41 -4.18 12.21 13.46
CA ALA A 41 -3.26 11.47 12.62
C ALA A 41 -1.86 12.07 12.77
N ALA A 42 -0.93 11.27 13.29
CA ALA A 42 0.46 11.68 13.43
C ALA A 42 0.99 12.18 12.08
N SER A 43 1.81 13.23 12.09
CA SER A 43 2.53 13.67 10.90
C SER A 43 3.39 12.51 10.39
N HIS A 44 3.06 11.95 9.23
CA HIS A 44 3.86 10.88 8.61
C HIS A 44 5.02 11.53 7.86
N THR A 45 6.23 11.38 8.39
CA THR A 45 7.45 11.78 7.67
C THR A 45 7.74 10.74 6.60
N SER A 46 7.61 11.11 5.34
CA SER A 46 8.00 10.26 4.22
C SER A 46 9.48 10.47 3.91
N ILE A 47 10.29 9.44 4.04
CA ILE A 47 11.69 9.47 3.62
C ILE A 47 11.75 9.00 2.17
N VAL A 48 12.45 9.73 1.31
CA VAL A 48 12.66 9.37 -0.09
C VAL A 48 14.15 9.32 -0.37
N TYR A 49 14.61 8.18 -0.87
CA TYR A 49 15.98 8.03 -1.34
C TYR A 49 16.04 8.38 -2.84
N LEU A 50 16.97 9.25 -3.21
CA LEU A 50 17.24 9.56 -4.62
C LEU A 50 18.29 8.60 -5.15
N LYS A 51 18.03 8.04 -6.33
CA LYS A 51 18.93 7.08 -6.97
C LYS A 51 20.26 7.76 -7.33
N THR A 52 21.37 7.11 -6.97
CA THR A 52 22.73 7.45 -7.41
C THR A 52 23.30 6.35 -8.32
N ASP A 53 24.44 6.61 -8.97
CA ASP A 53 25.04 5.70 -9.96
C ASP A 53 25.44 4.33 -9.38
N ASP A 54 25.73 4.27 -8.08
CA ASP A 54 26.08 3.04 -7.37
C ASP A 54 24.86 2.28 -6.80
N MET A 55 23.64 2.77 -7.06
CA MET A 55 22.39 2.12 -6.65
C MET A 55 21.74 1.34 -7.78
N LEU A 56 21.36 0.10 -7.49
CA LEU A 56 20.53 -0.73 -8.37
C LEU A 56 19.07 -0.29 -8.34
N TYR A 57 18.58 0.06 -7.15
CA TYR A 57 17.22 0.48 -6.91
C TYR A 57 17.18 1.62 -5.90
N SER A 58 16.20 2.50 -6.05
CA SER A 58 15.78 3.46 -5.04
C SER A 58 14.30 3.73 -5.21
N GLY A 59 13.52 3.56 -4.15
CA GLY A 59 12.07 3.69 -4.22
C GLY A 59 11.40 3.33 -2.91
N GLY A 60 10.08 3.42 -2.90
CA GLY A 60 9.26 2.98 -1.79
C GLY A 60 7.96 2.38 -2.29
N ASN A 61 7.23 1.76 -1.40
CA ASN A 61 5.86 1.36 -1.66
C ASN A 61 4.91 2.18 -0.77
N GLY A 62 3.64 2.27 -1.15
CA GLY A 62 2.68 3.24 -0.60
C GLY A 62 2.37 3.11 0.89
N THR A 63 3.04 2.18 1.60
CA THR A 63 2.91 1.92 3.03
C THR A 63 3.75 2.85 3.91
N GLY A 64 4.78 3.49 3.35
CA GLY A 64 5.81 4.22 4.10
C GLY A 64 7.19 3.55 4.04
N LEU A 65 7.26 2.28 3.66
CA LEU A 65 8.51 1.59 3.35
C LEU A 65 9.21 2.28 2.17
N SER A 66 10.46 2.68 2.39
CA SER A 66 11.28 3.40 1.42
C SER A 66 12.74 3.00 1.60
N PHE A 67 13.41 2.62 0.52
CA PHE A 67 14.74 2.02 0.58
C PHE A 67 15.49 2.14 -0.75
N TYR A 68 16.79 1.88 -0.68
CA TYR A 68 17.66 1.70 -1.84
C TYR A 68 18.41 0.37 -1.75
N ILE A 69 18.88 -0.12 -2.90
CA ILE A 69 19.64 -1.37 -3.01
C ILE A 69 20.96 -1.08 -3.71
N LYS A 70 22.06 -1.61 -3.17
CA LYS A 70 23.40 -1.58 -3.76
C LYS A 70 24.02 -2.98 -3.75
N TYR A 71 24.98 -3.23 -4.64
CA TYR A 71 25.82 -4.41 -4.49
C TYR A 71 26.59 -4.37 -3.17
N ALA A 72 26.68 -5.52 -2.51
CA ALA A 72 27.53 -5.68 -1.35
C ALA A 72 29.02 -5.62 -1.79
N PRO A 73 29.93 -5.10 -0.95
CA PRO A 73 31.35 -5.04 -1.29
C PRO A 73 31.99 -6.41 -1.60
N ASN A 74 31.43 -7.47 -1.06
CA ASN A 74 31.84 -8.87 -1.25
C ASN A 74 30.97 -9.63 -2.26
N SER A 75 30.12 -8.94 -3.03
CA SER A 75 29.33 -9.56 -4.09
C SER A 75 30.24 -10.19 -5.15
N THR A 76 29.85 -11.35 -5.65
CA THR A 76 30.56 -12.05 -6.73
C THR A 76 29.60 -12.39 -7.87
N ASP A 77 30.11 -12.82 -9.01
CA ASP A 77 29.26 -13.27 -10.11
C ASP A 77 28.58 -14.61 -9.78
N GLU A 78 29.27 -15.48 -9.03
CA GLU A 78 28.76 -16.78 -8.58
C GLU A 78 27.73 -16.65 -7.45
N ASP A 79 27.90 -15.67 -6.57
CA ASP A 79 26.96 -15.33 -5.49
C ASP A 79 26.70 -13.81 -5.48
N PRO A 80 25.79 -13.33 -6.37
CA PRO A 80 25.41 -11.93 -6.40
C PRO A 80 24.73 -11.56 -5.09
N THR A 81 25.34 -10.64 -4.35
CA THR A 81 24.88 -10.22 -3.03
C THR A 81 24.61 -8.73 -3.03
N VAL A 82 23.47 -8.32 -2.50
CA VAL A 82 23.09 -6.91 -2.39
C VAL A 82 22.76 -6.54 -0.95
N VAL A 83 22.82 -5.24 -0.66
CA VAL A 83 22.38 -4.67 0.61
C VAL A 83 21.26 -3.68 0.35
N ALA A 84 20.12 -3.92 0.97
CA ALA A 84 19.00 -3.00 1.03
C ALA A 84 19.08 -2.19 2.33
N LYS A 85 18.96 -0.86 2.24
CA LYS A 85 18.90 0.03 3.41
C LYS A 85 17.78 1.04 3.23
N GLY A 86 17.07 1.34 4.31
CA GLY A 86 15.93 2.24 4.24
C GLY A 86 15.22 2.41 5.57
N VAL A 87 13.95 2.81 5.49
CA VAL A 87 13.01 2.84 6.60
C VAL A 87 11.80 1.96 6.29
N ASP A 88 11.29 1.28 7.31
CA ASP A 88 10.08 0.46 7.23
C ASP A 88 8.80 1.32 7.20
N GLU A 89 7.64 0.67 7.13
CA GLU A 89 6.33 1.32 7.15
C GLU A 89 6.05 2.15 8.41
N ASN A 90 6.82 1.96 9.48
CA ASN A 90 6.73 2.71 10.74
C ASN A 90 7.80 3.80 10.86
N GLY A 91 8.62 4.00 9.83
CA GLY A 91 9.73 4.97 9.82
C GLY A 91 10.98 4.51 10.57
N LYS A 92 11.09 3.22 10.93
CA LYS A 92 12.25 2.66 11.59
C LYS A 92 13.29 2.23 10.57
N GLU A 93 14.55 2.60 10.80
CA GLU A 93 15.66 2.21 9.93
C GLU A 93 15.85 0.68 9.89
N PHE A 94 16.17 0.17 8.71
CA PHE A 94 16.54 -1.22 8.50
C PHE A 94 17.71 -1.36 7.52
N GLU A 95 18.41 -2.49 7.64
CA GLU A 95 19.43 -2.95 6.72
C GLU A 95 19.30 -4.46 6.54
N GLN A 96 19.26 -4.94 5.30
CA GLN A 96 19.15 -6.35 4.95
C GLN A 96 20.18 -6.70 3.88
N THR A 97 20.98 -7.73 4.12
CA THR A 97 21.80 -8.38 3.09
C THR A 97 20.99 -9.47 2.42
N ILE A 98 21.01 -9.52 1.08
CA ILE A 98 20.21 -10.41 0.26
C ILE A 98 21.13 -11.11 -0.73
N HIS A 99 21.16 -12.43 -0.67
CA HIS A 99 21.78 -13.28 -1.68
C HIS A 99 20.76 -13.49 -2.81
N ILE A 100 21.05 -13.01 -4.00
CA ILE A 100 20.11 -13.06 -5.12
C ILE A 100 19.72 -14.51 -5.43
N ASN A 101 20.71 -15.41 -5.40
CA ASN A 101 20.51 -16.84 -5.66
C ASN A 101 19.60 -17.53 -4.65
N ASP A 102 19.38 -16.97 -3.47
CA ASP A 102 18.51 -17.56 -2.44
C ASP A 102 17.06 -17.08 -2.54
N ILE A 103 16.79 -16.07 -3.37
CA ILE A 103 15.43 -15.52 -3.52
C ILE A 103 14.51 -16.59 -4.11
N ASN A 104 13.37 -16.79 -3.47
CA ASN A 104 12.28 -17.61 -3.97
C ASN A 104 11.08 -16.70 -4.29
N PRO A 105 10.81 -16.36 -5.56
CA PRO A 105 9.66 -15.54 -5.95
C PRO A 105 8.29 -16.06 -5.46
N GLN A 106 8.16 -17.36 -5.17
CA GLN A 106 6.92 -17.93 -4.61
C GLN A 106 6.77 -17.69 -3.09
N HIS A 107 7.81 -17.19 -2.43
CA HIS A 107 7.80 -16.87 -1.00
C HIS A 107 8.83 -15.77 -0.67
N ALA A 108 8.70 -14.61 -1.30
CA ALA A 108 9.64 -13.50 -1.16
C ALA A 108 9.02 -12.30 -0.45
N SER A 109 9.86 -11.42 0.10
CA SER A 109 9.45 -10.06 0.48
C SER A 109 9.48 -9.10 -0.73
N VAL A 110 8.85 -7.94 -0.58
CA VAL A 110 8.90 -6.89 -1.63
C VAL A 110 10.32 -6.36 -1.86
N VAL A 111 11.16 -6.33 -0.82
CA VAL A 111 12.57 -5.91 -0.91
C VAL A 111 13.39 -6.95 -1.67
N GLU A 112 13.18 -8.24 -1.39
CA GLU A 112 13.82 -9.33 -2.13
C GLU A 112 13.41 -9.29 -3.61
N MET A 113 12.12 -9.07 -3.91
CA MET A 113 11.67 -9.02 -5.30
C MET A 113 12.16 -7.78 -6.06
N HIS A 114 12.29 -6.61 -5.41
CA HIS A 114 12.94 -5.46 -6.05
C HIS A 114 14.44 -5.67 -6.25
N ALA A 115 15.11 -6.39 -5.36
CA ALA A 115 16.50 -6.80 -5.57
C ALA A 115 16.63 -7.68 -6.81
N LEU A 116 15.77 -8.69 -6.94
CA LEU A 116 15.75 -9.57 -8.10
C LEU A 116 15.37 -8.84 -9.39
N GLU A 117 14.34 -7.99 -9.35
CA GLU A 117 13.91 -7.14 -10.47
C GLU A 117 15.06 -6.28 -11.00
N ALA A 118 15.80 -5.62 -10.10
CA ALA A 118 16.92 -4.77 -10.48
C ALA A 118 18.13 -5.57 -10.97
N TYR A 119 18.40 -6.74 -10.39
CA TYR A 119 19.47 -7.64 -10.83
C TYR A 119 19.23 -8.18 -12.24
N LEU A 120 17.99 -8.59 -12.55
CA LEU A 120 17.61 -9.12 -13.86
C LEU A 120 17.37 -8.03 -14.92
N ASP A 121 17.44 -6.75 -14.54
CA ASP A 121 17.11 -5.59 -15.39
C ASP A 121 15.75 -5.73 -16.08
N VAL A 122 14.72 -6.12 -15.30
CA VAL A 122 13.37 -6.33 -15.84
C VAL A 122 12.78 -5.00 -16.30
N ASP A 123 12.29 -4.94 -17.54
CA ASP A 123 11.64 -3.76 -18.08
C ASP A 123 10.39 -3.41 -17.26
N LYS A 124 10.31 -2.14 -16.85
CA LYS A 124 9.24 -1.55 -16.04
C LYS A 124 8.16 -0.89 -16.90
N ASN A 125 8.31 -0.91 -18.23
CA ASN A 125 7.39 -0.32 -19.21
C ASN A 125 7.03 1.14 -18.88
N GLY A 126 8.04 1.92 -18.48
CA GLY A 126 7.91 3.33 -18.06
C GLY A 126 7.33 3.54 -16.65
N GLY A 127 7.06 2.49 -15.89
CA GLY A 127 6.61 2.52 -14.50
C GLY A 127 7.75 2.53 -13.48
N LEU A 128 7.38 2.56 -12.20
CA LEU A 128 8.32 2.50 -11.07
C LEU A 128 8.81 1.06 -10.80
N SER A 129 8.02 0.07 -11.18
CA SER A 129 8.29 -1.36 -11.03
C SER A 129 7.48 -2.19 -12.01
N SER A 130 7.99 -3.40 -12.29
CA SER A 130 7.36 -4.51 -13.00
C SER A 130 6.52 -5.42 -12.11
N LEU A 131 6.61 -5.29 -10.80
CA LEU A 131 5.86 -6.11 -9.85
C LEU A 131 4.34 -5.80 -9.91
N PRO A 132 3.47 -6.78 -9.61
CA PRO A 132 2.02 -6.57 -9.61
C PRO A 132 1.59 -5.44 -8.67
N MET A 133 0.54 -4.70 -9.02
CA MET A 133 0.11 -3.52 -8.25
C MET A 133 -0.23 -3.80 -6.78
N GLU A 134 -0.68 -5.03 -6.48
CA GLU A 134 -1.05 -5.46 -5.12
C GLU A 134 0.14 -5.45 -4.16
N THR A 135 1.38 -5.53 -4.66
CA THR A 135 2.61 -5.48 -3.85
C THR A 135 2.87 -4.10 -3.25
N GLY A 136 2.19 -3.05 -3.76
CA GLY A 136 2.28 -1.68 -3.27
C GLY A 136 1.82 -1.49 -1.82
N MET A 137 1.13 -2.49 -1.26
CA MET A 137 0.59 -2.49 0.11
C MET A 137 1.35 -3.41 1.08
N MET A 138 2.44 -4.06 0.64
CA MET A 138 3.21 -4.99 1.47
C MET A 138 4.16 -4.22 2.42
N GLY A 139 4.20 -4.57 3.70
CA GLY A 139 5.21 -4.08 4.63
C GLY A 139 6.60 -4.70 4.40
N LEU A 140 7.61 -4.23 5.14
CA LEU A 140 9.00 -4.73 5.03
C LEU A 140 9.10 -6.26 5.20
N HIS A 141 8.30 -6.81 6.11
CA HIS A 141 8.37 -8.21 6.52
C HIS A 141 7.28 -9.10 5.90
N ASP A 142 6.38 -8.53 5.10
CA ASP A 142 5.35 -9.32 4.42
C ASP A 142 6.00 -10.20 3.35
N ARG A 143 5.55 -11.45 3.28
CA ARG A 143 5.95 -12.42 2.25
C ARG A 143 4.76 -12.87 1.43
N ALA A 144 4.96 -13.02 0.13
CA ALA A 144 3.91 -13.44 -0.80
C ALA A 144 4.45 -14.38 -1.89
N ASP A 145 3.53 -15.07 -2.55
CA ASP A 145 3.77 -15.76 -3.81
C ASP A 145 3.60 -14.76 -4.96
N PHE A 146 4.72 -14.18 -5.42
CA PHE A 146 4.69 -13.20 -6.50
C PHE A 146 4.29 -13.82 -7.83
N MET A 147 4.56 -15.11 -8.05
CA MET A 147 4.15 -15.80 -9.27
C MET A 147 2.62 -15.89 -9.33
N GLY A 148 1.99 -16.29 -8.22
CA GLY A 148 0.53 -16.24 -8.07
C GLY A 148 -0.05 -14.82 -8.22
N LEU A 149 0.64 -13.79 -7.69
CA LEU A 149 0.22 -12.40 -7.89
C LEU A 149 0.30 -11.96 -9.36
N PHE A 150 1.33 -12.36 -10.10
CA PHE A 150 1.42 -12.10 -11.54
C PHE A 150 0.30 -12.81 -12.29
N GLU A 151 0.05 -14.10 -12.02
CA GLU A 151 -1.03 -14.85 -12.65
C GLU A 151 -2.39 -14.19 -12.44
N LYS A 152 -2.69 -13.78 -11.20
CA LYS A 152 -3.89 -13.03 -10.85
C LYS A 152 -3.98 -11.72 -11.63
N GLN A 153 -2.93 -10.91 -11.61
CA GLN A 153 -2.88 -9.63 -12.32
C GLN A 153 -3.08 -9.82 -13.84
N ILE A 154 -2.44 -10.82 -14.45
CA ILE A 154 -2.60 -11.15 -15.87
C ILE A 154 -4.04 -11.56 -16.19
N SER A 155 -4.65 -12.36 -15.33
CA SER A 155 -6.06 -12.77 -15.45
C SER A 155 -6.98 -11.55 -15.40
N ASP A 156 -6.81 -10.67 -14.42
CA ASP A 156 -7.59 -9.45 -14.26
C ASP A 156 -7.44 -8.52 -15.47
N MET A 157 -6.21 -8.30 -15.94
CA MET A 157 -5.98 -7.47 -17.14
C MET A 157 -6.60 -8.09 -18.39
N THR A 158 -6.59 -9.42 -18.50
CA THR A 158 -7.24 -10.13 -19.62
C THR A 158 -8.75 -9.95 -19.57
N LEU A 159 -9.37 -10.07 -18.39
CA LEU A 159 -10.81 -9.86 -18.17
C LEU A 159 -11.23 -8.42 -18.51
N LEU A 160 -10.42 -7.43 -18.12
CA LEU A 160 -10.61 -6.01 -18.43
C LEU A 160 -10.29 -5.65 -19.89
N LYS A 161 -9.97 -6.64 -20.75
CA LYS A 161 -9.56 -6.46 -22.15
C LYS A 161 -8.32 -5.59 -22.34
N GLN A 162 -7.48 -5.46 -21.30
CA GLN A 162 -6.21 -4.73 -21.33
C GLN A 162 -5.07 -5.63 -21.83
N GLN A 163 -5.14 -6.05 -23.09
CA GLN A 163 -4.23 -7.06 -23.64
C GLN A 163 -2.74 -6.65 -23.61
N LYS A 164 -2.45 -5.37 -23.82
CA LYS A 164 -1.07 -4.84 -23.74
C LYS A 164 -0.51 -4.97 -22.33
N THR A 165 -1.29 -4.58 -21.32
CA THR A 165 -0.91 -4.69 -19.91
C THR A 165 -0.75 -6.16 -19.48
N ALA A 166 -1.65 -7.04 -19.93
CA ALA A 166 -1.54 -8.48 -19.68
C ALA A 166 -0.26 -9.08 -20.30
N ALA A 167 0.08 -8.69 -21.54
CA ALA A 167 1.31 -9.13 -22.21
C ALA A 167 2.57 -8.64 -21.48
N TYR A 168 2.55 -7.39 -21.01
CA TYR A 168 3.62 -6.84 -20.18
C TYR A 168 3.85 -7.67 -18.91
N TYR A 169 2.81 -7.92 -18.12
CA TYR A 169 2.97 -8.71 -16.90
C TYR A 169 3.41 -10.17 -17.18
N ARG A 170 3.01 -10.75 -18.32
CA ARG A 170 3.54 -12.06 -18.74
C ARG A 170 5.05 -12.01 -19.01
N GLN A 171 5.54 -10.95 -19.68
CA GLN A 171 6.97 -10.78 -19.94
C GLN A 171 7.75 -10.59 -18.65
N SER A 172 7.27 -9.77 -17.72
CA SER A 172 7.91 -9.58 -16.41
C SER A 172 7.91 -10.89 -15.60
N MET A 173 6.78 -11.61 -15.55
CA MET A 173 6.68 -12.91 -14.88
C MET A 173 7.66 -13.94 -15.46
N GLN A 174 7.85 -13.95 -16.78
CA GLN A 174 8.77 -14.86 -17.45
C GLN A 174 10.22 -14.67 -16.98
N ALA A 175 10.68 -13.43 -16.75
CA ALA A 175 12.03 -13.18 -16.25
C ALA A 175 12.28 -13.84 -14.88
N PHE A 176 11.29 -13.78 -13.98
CA PHE A 176 11.37 -14.42 -12.67
C PHE A 176 11.23 -15.94 -12.75
N TRP A 177 10.38 -16.43 -13.66
CA TRP A 177 10.27 -17.87 -13.95
C TRP A 177 11.61 -18.44 -14.43
N ASP A 178 12.23 -17.80 -15.43
CA ASP A 178 13.52 -18.20 -15.99
C ASP A 178 14.64 -18.17 -14.94
N PHE A 179 14.54 -17.30 -13.93
CA PHE A 179 15.47 -17.29 -12.80
C PHE A 179 15.29 -18.49 -11.87
N MET A 180 14.05 -18.87 -11.56
CA MET A 180 13.77 -20.05 -10.73
C MET A 180 14.21 -21.35 -11.40
N ASP A 181 14.03 -21.46 -12.73
CA ASP A 181 14.37 -22.67 -13.51
C ASP A 181 15.88 -22.88 -13.71
N ARG A 182 16.72 -21.89 -13.40
CA ARG A 182 18.19 -22.00 -13.51
C ARG A 182 18.85 -22.69 -12.31
N LYS A 183 18.10 -22.94 -11.23
CA LYS A 183 18.60 -23.59 -10.00
C LYS A 183 18.49 -25.11 -10.10
#